data_AF-A0A379WLU8-F1
#
_entry.id   AF-A0A379WLU8-F1
#
_cell.length_a   1.000
_cell.length_b   1.000
_cell.length_c   1.000
_cell.angle_alpha   90.00
_cell.angle_beta   90.00
_cell.angle_gamma   90.00
#
_symmetry.space_group_name_H-M   'P 1'
#
loop_
_entity.id
_entity.type
_entity.pdbx_description
1 polymer ?
#
loop_
_entity_poly.entity_id
_entity_poly.type
_entity_poly.pdbx_seq_one_letter_code
_entity_poly.pdbx_strand_id
1 'polypeptide(L)'
;MYTQRGTSAGTAWLESYEIRLNPVLLLENIDTFIAEVVPHELAHLLVWKHFGRKAPHGKEWKWMMESVLGVPARRTHQFALQSVRRNTFPYHCPMPATSTHRPPS
;
A
#
# COMPACT_ATOMS: atom_id res chain seq x y z
N MET A 1 10.85 6.90 13.90
CA MET A 1 9.43 6.70 14.29
C MET A 1 8.60 6.47 13.04
N TYR A 2 7.87 5.36 13.01
CA TYR A 2 7.26 4.73 11.84
C TYR A 2 6.23 5.63 11.15
N THR A 3 6.58 6.17 9.99
CA THR A 3 5.69 7.04 9.22
C THR A 3 5.30 6.35 7.91
N GLN A 4 4.44 5.34 7.98
CA GLN A 4 3.61 5.00 6.81
C GLN A 4 2.51 6.05 6.71
N ARG A 5 2.86 7.23 6.18
CA ARG A 5 1.93 8.34 5.85
C ARG A 5 1.13 8.05 4.57
N GLY A 6 0.81 6.78 4.32
CA GLY A 6 0.15 6.32 3.11
C GLY A 6 -1.14 5.60 3.44
N THR A 7 -2.08 5.65 2.51
CA THR A 7 -3.30 4.82 2.48
C THR A 7 -3.00 3.33 2.31
N SER A 8 -1.73 2.95 2.15
CA SER A 8 -1.28 1.56 2.06
C SER A 8 -1.33 0.86 3.41
N ALA A 9 -1.92 -0.33 3.44
CA ALA A 9 -2.04 -1.14 4.64
C ALA A 9 -0.73 -1.83 5.04
N GLY A 10 0.04 -2.31 4.06
CA GLY A 10 1.30 -3.02 4.25
C GLY A 10 2.33 -2.67 3.18
N THR A 11 3.60 -3.03 3.44
CA THR A 11 4.68 -2.97 2.45
C THR A 11 5.76 -3.99 2.77
N ALA A 12 6.10 -4.83 1.81
CA ALA A 12 7.26 -5.72 1.85
C ALA A 12 8.55 -4.99 1.43
N TRP A 13 9.57 -5.08 2.27
CA TRP A 13 10.91 -4.56 2.02
C TRP A 13 11.83 -5.75 1.70
N LEU A 14 12.09 -5.96 0.41
CA LEU A 14 12.76 -7.17 -0.08
C LEU A 14 14.20 -7.29 0.42
N GLU A 15 14.97 -6.21 0.41
CA GLU A 15 16.40 -6.20 0.76
C GLU A 15 16.64 -6.49 2.25
N SER A 16 15.80 -5.93 3.13
CA SER A 16 15.87 -6.18 4.58
C SER A 16 15.03 -7.38 5.03
N TYR A 17 14.26 -7.98 4.12
CA TYR A 17 13.33 -9.08 4.41
C TYR A 17 12.31 -8.73 5.50
N GLU A 18 11.81 -7.50 5.48
CA GLU A 18 10.86 -6.97 6.49
C GLU A 18 9.46 -6.79 5.90
N ILE A 19 8.44 -7.01 6.72
CA ILE A 19 7.06 -6.57 6.46
C ILE A 19 6.77 -5.37 7.35
N ARG A 20 6.38 -4.24 6.75
CA ARG A 20 5.97 -3.03 7.48
C ARG A 20 4.49 -2.81 7.35
N LEU A 21 3.82 -2.74 8.50
CA LEU A 21 2.36 -2.65 8.60
C LEU A 21 1.93 -1.30 9.15
N ASN A 22 0.80 -0.79 8.68
CA ASN A 22 0.21 0.42 9.20
C ASN A 22 -0.51 0.09 10.52
N PRO A 23 -0.02 0.55 11.69
CA PRO A 23 -0.58 0.15 12.98
C PRO A 23 -2.02 0.62 13.18
N VAL A 24 -2.42 1.74 12.57
CA VAL A 24 -3.80 2.25 12.67
C VAL A 24 -4.75 1.31 11.93
N LEU A 25 -4.45 0.99 10.67
CA LEU A 25 -5.28 0.08 9.87
C LEU A 25 -5.30 -1.34 10.43
N LEU A 26 -4.17 -1.80 10.99
CA LEU A 26 -4.08 -3.08 11.68
C LEU A 26 -5.04 -3.14 12.87
N LEU A 27 -4.96 -2.18 13.79
CA LEU A 27 -5.80 -2.17 15.00
C LEU A 27 -7.30 -2.05 14.69
N GLU A 28 -7.66 -1.33 13.62
CA GLU A 28 -9.05 -1.14 13.23
C GLU A 28 -9.65 -2.34 12.46
N ASN A 29 -8.83 -3.19 11.84
CA ASN A 29 -9.28 -4.26 10.95
C ASN A 29 -8.47 -5.55 11.12
N ILE A 30 -8.14 -5.93 12.35
CA ILE A 30 -7.17 -7.01 12.67
C ILE A 30 -7.40 -8.28 11.85
N ASP A 31 -8.63 -8.82 11.87
CA ASP A 31 -8.94 -10.09 11.19
C ASP A 31 -8.70 -10.03 9.68
N THR A 32 -9.27 -9.00 9.02
CA THR A 32 -9.07 -8.76 7.58
C THR A 32 -7.61 -8.52 7.24
N PHE A 33 -6.89 -7.83 8.13
CA PHE A 33 -5.50 -7.49 7.93
C PHE A 33 -4.61 -8.73 7.99
N ILE A 34 -4.83 -9.60 8.97
CA ILE A 34 -4.12 -10.88 9.11
C ILE A 34 -4.49 -11.83 7.97
N ALA A 35 -5.76 -11.88 7.58
CA ALA A 35 -6.24 -12.79 6.54
C ALA A 35 -5.80 -12.37 5.13
N GLU A 36 -5.64 -11.07 4.86
CA GLU A 36 -5.41 -10.59 3.50
C GLU A 36 -4.08 -9.86 3.30
N VAL A 37 -3.69 -8.93 4.18
CA VAL A 37 -2.48 -8.09 3.97
C VAL A 37 -1.21 -8.82 4.35
N VAL A 38 -1.19 -9.53 5.48
CA VAL A 38 0.01 -10.26 5.89
C VAL A 38 0.42 -11.30 4.83
N PRO A 39 -0.48 -12.16 4.31
CA PRO A 39 -0.17 -13.08 3.24
C PRO A 39 0.28 -12.38 1.95
N HIS A 40 -0.32 -11.24 1.61
CA HIS A 40 0.06 -10.44 0.44
C HIS A 40 1.52 -9.98 0.51
N GLU A 41 1.91 -9.35 1.61
CA GLU A 41 3.29 -8.85 1.78
C GLU A 41 4.29 -10.00 1.94
N LEU A 42 3.89 -11.06 2.64
CA LEU A 42 4.71 -12.26 2.77
C LEU A 42 4.96 -12.93 1.41
N ALA A 43 3.95 -12.98 0.53
CA ALA A 43 4.12 -13.54 -0.81
C ALA A 43 5.17 -12.77 -1.63
N HIS A 44 5.28 -11.44 -1.50
CA HIS A 44 6.36 -10.68 -2.14
C HIS A 44 7.74 -11.12 -1.64
N LEU A 45 7.90 -11.28 -0.33
CA LEU A 45 9.16 -11.74 0.27
C LEU A 45 9.51 -13.16 -0.16
N LEU A 46 8.54 -14.08 -0.14
CA LEU A 46 8.77 -15.49 -0.50
C LEU A 46 9.10 -15.65 -1.98
N VAL A 47 8.40 -14.93 -2.87
CA VAL A 47 8.71 -14.93 -4.30
C VAL A 47 10.11 -14.39 -4.54
N TRP A 48 10.48 -13.29 -3.89
CA TRP A 48 11.83 -12.73 -4.03
C TRP A 48 12.90 -13.70 -3.55
N LYS A 49 12.69 -14.35 -2.40
CA LYS A 49 13.64 -15.32 -1.84
C LYS A 49 13.79 -16.58 -2.69
N HIS A 50 12.69 -17.08 -3.26
CA HIS A 50 12.69 -18.35 -3.98
C HIS A 50 13.01 -18.20 -5.47
N PHE A 51 12.50 -17.16 -6.13
CA PHE A 51 12.62 -16.95 -7.57
C PHE A 51 13.48 -15.75 -7.97
N GLY A 52 14.00 -14.98 -7.00
CA GLY A 52 14.72 -13.75 -7.25
C GLY A 52 13.81 -12.62 -7.72
N ARG A 53 14.37 -11.67 -8.49
CA ARG A 53 13.65 -10.48 -8.96
C ARG A 53 12.58 -10.87 -10.00
N LYS A 54 11.32 -10.84 -9.59
CA LYS A 54 10.14 -11.10 -10.45
C LYS A 54 9.20 -9.90 -10.48
N ALA A 55 8.30 -9.90 -11.45
CA ALA A 55 7.27 -8.86 -11.56
C ALA A 55 6.35 -8.90 -10.33
N PRO A 56 6.00 -7.75 -9.74
CA PRO A 56 5.01 -7.70 -8.68
C PRO A 56 3.68 -8.25 -9.18
N HIS A 57 3.06 -9.11 -8.38
CA HIS A 57 1.77 -9.75 -8.70
C HIS A 57 1.75 -10.56 -10.01
N GLY A 58 2.91 -11.11 -10.42
CA GLY A 58 3.07 -12.02 -11.54
C GLY A 58 2.62 -13.46 -11.25
N LYS A 59 2.92 -14.40 -12.17
CA LYS A 59 2.50 -15.80 -12.05
C LYS A 59 3.07 -16.48 -10.80
N GLU A 60 4.33 -16.20 -10.45
CA GLU A 60 4.98 -16.77 -9.27
C GLU A 60 4.33 -16.27 -7.99
N TRP A 61 3.94 -15.00 -7.94
CA TRP A 61 3.22 -14.42 -6.82
C TRP A 61 1.80 -14.98 -6.69
N LYS A 62 1.08 -15.12 -7.80
CA LYS A 62 -0.25 -15.74 -7.80
C LYS A 62 -0.19 -17.18 -7.30
N TRP A 63 0.79 -17.96 -7.77
CA TRP A 63 1.03 -19.32 -7.31
C TRP A 63 1.38 -19.36 -5.81
N MET A 64 2.23 -18.44 -5.34
CA MET A 64 2.56 -18.33 -3.91
C MET A 64 1.31 -18.05 -3.07
N MET A 65 0.46 -17.11 -3.49
CA MET A 65 -0.78 -16.78 -2.79
C MET A 65 -1.75 -17.97 -2.74
N GLU A 66 -2.08 -18.54 -3.90
CA GLU A 66 -3.17 -19.51 -4.01
C GLU A 66 -2.74 -20.94 -3.64
N SER A 67 -1.54 -21.36 -4.06
CA SER A 67 -1.07 -22.74 -3.89
C SER A 67 -0.24 -22.96 -2.64
N VAL A 68 0.46 -21.94 -2.14
CA VAL A 68 1.33 -22.06 -0.95
C VAL A 68 0.66 -21.46 0.28
N LEU A 69 0.15 -20.23 0.18
CA LEU A 69 -0.47 -19.53 1.30
C LEU A 69 -1.98 -19.81 1.44
N GLY A 70 -2.60 -20.45 0.45
CA GLY A 70 -4.01 -20.83 0.48
C GLY A 70 -4.99 -19.65 0.50
N VAL A 71 -4.55 -18.47 0.07
CA VAL A 71 -5.35 -17.24 0.04
C VAL A 71 -5.59 -16.77 -1.39
N PRO A 72 -6.77 -16.16 -1.69
CA PRO A 72 -7.03 -15.66 -3.02
C PRO A 72 -6.06 -14.54 -3.40
N ALA A 73 -5.53 -14.57 -4.62
CA ALA A 73 -4.57 -13.61 -5.15
C ALA A 73 -5.20 -12.24 -5.46
N ARG A 74 -5.69 -11.54 -4.43
CA ARG A 74 -6.28 -10.21 -4.52
C ARG A 74 -5.19 -9.14 -4.43
N ARG A 75 -5.20 -8.22 -5.40
CA ARG A 75 -4.25 -7.09 -5.46
C ARG A 75 -4.70 -5.90 -4.60
N THR A 76 -6.02 -5.72 -4.52
CA THR A 76 -6.66 -4.61 -3.83
C THR A 76 -7.42 -5.14 -2.63
N HIS A 77 -7.12 -4.59 -1.46
CA HIS A 77 -7.85 -4.86 -0.23
C HIS A 77 -8.71 -3.64 0.06
N GLN A 78 -10.03 -3.83 0.10
CA GLN A 78 -10.95 -2.76 0.45
C GLN A 78 -11.12 -2.75 1.96
N PHE A 79 -10.22 -2.05 2.67
CA PHE A 79 -10.44 -1.78 4.08
C PHE A 79 -11.68 -0.89 4.23
N ALA A 80 -12.52 -1.18 5.22
CA ALA A 80 -13.56 -0.25 5.63
C ALA A 80 -12.84 0.98 6.21
N LEU A 81 -12.55 1.96 5.35
CA LEU A 81 -11.91 3.23 5.72
C LEU A 81 -12.88 4.13 6.50
N GLN A 82 -13.61 3.60 7.48
CA GLN A 82 -14.49 4.42 8.32
C GLN A 82 -13.66 5.45 9.12
N SER A 83 -12.42 5.13 9.48
CA SER A 83 -11.56 6.01 10.28
C SER A 83 -10.61 6.90 9.46
N VAL A 84 -10.04 6.38 8.35
CA VAL A 84 -9.05 7.12 7.53
C VAL A 84 -9.67 8.32 6.77
N ARG A 85 -10.99 8.38 6.63
CA ARG A 85 -11.69 9.52 6.03
C ARG A 85 -11.54 10.84 6.79
N ARG A 86 -11.05 10.85 8.04
CA ARG A 86 -10.90 12.09 8.82
C ARG A 86 -9.66 12.93 8.52
N ASN A 87 -8.69 12.41 7.75
CA ASN A 87 -7.41 13.08 7.53
C ASN A 87 -7.11 13.35 6.05
N THR A 88 -8.13 13.69 5.26
CA THR A 88 -7.89 14.36 3.97
C THR A 88 -7.53 15.81 4.25
N PHE A 89 -6.23 16.13 4.23
CA PHE A 89 -5.81 17.53 4.11
C PHE A 89 -6.20 18.01 2.71
N PRO A 90 -7.03 19.06 2.57
CA PRO A 90 -7.29 19.62 1.25
C PRO A 90 -5.97 20.16 0.69
N TYR A 91 -5.49 19.54 -0.39
CA TYR A 91 -4.35 20.03 -1.13
C TYR A 91 -4.83 21.21 -1.99
N HIS A 92 -4.63 22.42 -1.49
CA HIS A 92 -4.81 23.61 -2.31
C HIS A 92 -3.56 23.80 -3.17
N CYS A 93 -3.70 23.58 -4.48
CA CYS A 93 -2.68 23.96 -5.45
C CYS A 93 -2.62 25.49 -5.50
N PRO A 94 -1.48 26.14 -5.17
CA PRO A 94 -1.32 27.55 -5.45
C PRO A 94 -1.07 27.69 -6.96
N MET A 95 -2.12 28.06 -7.70
CA MET A 95 -1.98 28.56 -9.06
C MET A 95 -1.07 29.81 -9.03
N PRO A 96 -0.03 29.90 -9.88
CA PRO A 96 0.73 31.14 -9.99
C PRO A 96 -0.15 32.20 -10.68
N ALA A 97 -0.42 33.29 -9.97
CA ALA A 97 -1.06 34.46 -10.55
C ALA A 97 -0.13 35.07 -11.61
N THR A 98 -0.49 34.93 -12.88
CA THR A 98 0.11 35.72 -13.97
C THR A 98 -0.34 37.17 -13.80
N SER A 99 0.53 38.00 -13.22
CA SER A 99 0.43 39.44 -13.30
C SER A 99 0.79 39.87 -14.73
N THR A 100 -0.19 40.28 -15.52
CA THR A 100 0.07 41.08 -16.71
C THR A 100 -0.40 42.50 -16.43
N HIS A 101 0.58 43.33 -16.12
CA HIS A 101 0.48 44.77 -15.99
C HIS A 101 0.11 45.37 -17.36
N ARG A 102 -1.01 46.12 -17.44
CA ARG A 102 -1.28 47.04 -18.56
C ARG A 102 -1.95 48.31 -18.02
N PRO A 103 -1.32 49.49 -18.11
CA PRO A 103 -2.04 50.75 -17.95
C PRO A 103 -2.68 51.17 -19.29
N PRO A 104 -3.77 51.96 -19.26
CA PRO A 104 -4.45 52.44 -20.46
C PRO A 104 -3.75 53.64 -21.11
N SER A 105 -4.03 53.77 -22.41
CA SER A 105 -3.81 54.84 -23.41
C SER A 105 -2.92 56.03 -23.07
#